data_AF-A0A2N7JQZ1-F1
#
_entry.id   AF-A0A2N7JQZ1-F1
#
_cell.length_a   1.000
_cell.length_b   1.000
_cell.length_c   1.000
_cell.angle_alpha   90.00
_cell.angle_beta   90.00
_cell.angle_gamma   90.00
#
_symmetry.space_group_name_H-M   'P 1'
#
loop_
_entity.id
_entity.type
_entity.pdbx_description
1 polymer ?
#
loop_
_entity_poly.entity_id
_entity_poly.type
_entity_poly.pdbx_seq_one_letter_code
_entity_poly.pdbx_strand_id
1 'polypeptide(L)'
;MDFERYPLALVNWSGGKKGGYRQPFQEASGRPLDKQLTTPLVRKLSNWVESLLSGKPNTPFAVLLVGGPGNGKTDAVEGAVTEFDRQLGAEGQIIAQFETQYLCAKDELPPRRAVASFDELVTEDCRFFPEIRLVQDATEKEPSRPDESAESLLLEDLSEIYRGEYKGIFLGCVNRGILANTSALAIRKGDTELANFLNDIVAAASGGVDALECWPLGKTRLALWPMDVESLVAPLDGNVKNTVFHQMLEKTLADENWNQPCENKSDCPFCQNKILLEKKSTG
;
A
#
# COMPACT_ATOMS: atom_id res chain seq x y z
N MET A 1 -2.61 8.24 24.10
CA MET A 1 -1.20 8.66 24.19
C MET A 1 -1.16 10.14 23.88
N ASP A 2 -0.54 10.97 24.72
CA ASP A 2 -0.31 12.38 24.40
C ASP A 2 0.67 12.42 23.22
N PHE A 3 0.15 12.68 22.02
CA PHE A 3 0.96 12.83 20.84
C PHE A 3 1.69 14.18 20.92
N GLU A 4 2.99 14.19 20.62
CA GLU A 4 3.78 15.41 20.57
C GLU A 4 3.19 16.36 19.53
N ARG A 5 2.66 17.51 19.95
CA ARG A 5 2.18 18.55 19.03
C ARG A 5 3.34 19.16 18.25
N TYR A 6 3.04 19.79 17.12
CA TYR A 6 4.05 20.49 16.32
C TYR A 6 4.71 21.63 17.13
N PRO A 7 6.02 21.89 16.91
CA PRO A 7 6.87 21.32 15.86
C PRO A 7 7.54 19.98 16.20
N LEU A 8 7.42 19.47 17.43
CA LEU A 8 8.15 18.29 17.88
C LEU A 8 7.73 17.02 17.11
N ALA A 9 6.45 16.90 16.73
CA ALA A 9 5.98 15.83 15.84
C ALA A 9 6.75 15.73 14.51
N LEU A 10 7.27 16.83 13.95
CA LEU A 10 8.05 16.79 12.70
C LEU A 10 9.33 15.97 12.85
N VAL A 11 9.88 15.89 14.06
CA VAL A 11 11.07 15.09 14.34
C VAL A 11 10.77 13.60 14.20
N ASN A 12 9.55 13.18 14.53
CA ASN A 12 9.11 11.78 14.44
C ASN A 12 8.89 11.31 12.99
N TRP A 13 8.88 12.22 12.02
CA TRP A 13 8.79 11.90 10.60
C TRP A 13 10.12 11.47 9.98
N SER A 14 11.23 11.60 10.71
CA SER A 14 12.52 11.10 10.25
C SER A 14 12.50 9.57 10.10
N GLY A 15 13.12 9.06 9.02
CA GLY A 15 13.03 7.65 8.59
C GLY A 15 13.56 6.59 9.58
N GLY A 16 14.17 7.01 10.70
CA GLY A 16 14.60 6.13 11.79
C GLY A 16 13.70 6.17 13.03
N LYS A 17 12.58 6.91 13.00
CA LYS A 17 11.65 7.09 14.13
C LYS A 17 10.27 6.53 13.82
N LYS A 18 9.46 6.36 14.87
CA LYS A 18 8.13 5.70 14.82
C LYS A 18 7.16 6.25 13.76
N GLY A 19 7.31 7.50 13.32
CA GLY A 19 6.47 8.10 12.28
C GLY A 19 6.96 7.85 10.84
N GLY A 20 8.19 7.38 10.65
CA GLY A 20 8.77 7.08 9.33
C GLY A 20 8.60 5.63 8.87
N TYR A 21 8.15 4.74 9.75
CA TYR A 21 7.93 3.32 9.45
C TYR A 21 6.55 2.87 9.95
N ARG A 22 5.75 2.28 9.05
CA ARG A 22 4.40 1.75 9.32
C ARG A 22 4.50 0.26 9.60
N GLN A 23 4.05 -0.15 10.79
CA GLN A 23 3.76 -1.55 11.05
C GLN A 23 2.36 -1.86 10.50
N PRO A 24 2.21 -2.88 9.64
CA PRO A 24 0.92 -3.20 9.02
C PRO A 24 -0.20 -3.35 10.06
N PHE A 25 -1.30 -2.64 9.82
CA PHE A 25 -2.53 -2.66 10.62
C PHE A 25 -2.36 -2.23 12.10
N GLN A 26 -1.23 -1.62 12.48
CA GLN A 26 -1.04 -1.13 13.85
C GLN A 26 -1.34 0.36 13.92
N GLU A 27 -2.51 0.76 14.45
CA GLU A 27 -2.99 2.17 14.46
C GLU A 27 -1.93 3.17 14.94
N ALA A 28 -1.17 2.83 15.99
CA ALA A 28 -0.17 3.70 16.61
C ALA A 28 1.16 3.87 15.82
N SER A 29 1.28 3.32 14.61
CA SER A 29 2.54 3.31 13.83
C SER A 29 2.50 4.21 12.58
N GLY A 30 3.63 4.81 12.18
CA GLY A 30 3.93 5.17 10.78
C GLY A 30 2.91 5.92 9.92
N ARG A 31 2.00 6.72 10.48
CA ARG A 31 1.20 7.70 9.74
C ARG A 31 1.63 9.10 10.17
N PRO A 32 2.33 9.88 9.32
CA PRO A 32 2.78 11.22 9.66
C PRO A 32 1.67 12.14 10.20
N LEU A 33 0.43 11.86 9.77
CA LEU A 33 -0.76 12.60 10.12
C LEU A 33 -1.78 11.78 10.91
N ASP A 34 -1.47 10.59 11.43
CA ASP A 34 -2.46 9.73 12.14
C ASP A 34 -3.76 9.43 11.36
N LYS A 35 -3.77 9.70 10.05
CA LYS A 35 -4.85 9.41 9.11
C LYS A 35 -4.23 9.06 7.77
N GLN A 36 -4.90 8.18 7.03
CA GLN A 36 -4.54 7.89 5.65
C GLN A 36 -4.71 9.15 4.79
N LEU A 37 -3.70 9.44 3.99
CA LEU A 37 -3.76 10.49 2.97
C LEU A 37 -4.46 9.93 1.74
N THR A 38 -5.35 10.71 1.13
CA THR A 38 -5.97 10.29 -0.13
C THR A 38 -4.97 10.55 -1.25
N THR A 39 -4.41 9.48 -1.82
CA THR A 39 -3.54 9.54 -3.01
C THR A 39 -4.28 8.98 -4.24
N PRO A 40 -3.79 9.21 -5.48
CA PRO A 40 -4.37 8.59 -6.67
C PRO A 40 -4.46 7.06 -6.54
N LEU A 41 -3.44 6.42 -5.98
CA LEU A 41 -3.42 4.98 -5.70
C LEU A 41 -4.51 4.59 -4.71
N VAL A 42 -4.64 5.27 -3.57
CA VAL A 42 -5.68 4.95 -2.57
C VAL A 42 -7.06 4.99 -3.25
N ARG A 43 -7.35 6.03 -4.02
CA ARG A 43 -8.60 6.13 -4.77
C ARG A 43 -8.74 5.04 -5.83
N LYS A 44 -7.67 4.71 -6.55
CA LYS A 44 -7.65 3.63 -7.54
C LYS A 44 -7.99 2.29 -6.90
N LEU A 45 -7.41 1.99 -5.74
CA LEU A 45 -7.69 0.78 -4.97
C LEU A 45 -9.12 0.76 -4.46
N SER A 46 -9.63 1.87 -3.91
CA SER A 46 -11.04 1.95 -3.49
C SER A 46 -12.01 1.68 -4.64
N ASN A 47 -11.78 2.30 -5.80
CA ASN A 47 -12.60 2.06 -7.00
C ASN A 47 -12.47 0.62 -7.53
N TRP A 48 -11.32 -0.01 -7.32
CA TRP A 48 -11.11 -1.41 -7.67
C TRP A 48 -11.88 -2.35 -6.75
N VAL A 49 -11.85 -2.10 -5.43
CA VAL A 49 -12.69 -2.84 -4.47
C VAL A 49 -14.16 -2.74 -4.86
N GLU A 50 -14.65 -1.54 -5.13
CA GLU A 50 -16.03 -1.33 -5.59
C GLU A 50 -16.33 -2.09 -6.89
N SER A 51 -15.44 -2.02 -7.88
CA SER A 51 -15.60 -2.73 -9.16
C SER A 51 -15.60 -4.25 -8.97
N LEU A 52 -14.80 -4.75 -8.03
CA LEU A 52 -14.67 -6.17 -7.75
C LEU A 52 -15.92 -6.71 -7.06
N LEU A 53 -16.37 -6.04 -6.01
CA LEU A 53 -17.55 -6.41 -5.22
C LEU A 53 -18.86 -6.24 -6.01
N SER A 54 -18.95 -5.24 -6.90
CA SER A 54 -20.09 -5.08 -7.82
C SER A 54 -20.10 -6.08 -8.99
N GLY A 55 -19.08 -6.95 -9.09
CA GLY A 55 -19.01 -7.95 -10.15
C GLY A 55 -18.78 -7.37 -11.55
N LYS A 56 -18.17 -6.19 -11.66
CA LYS A 56 -17.86 -5.57 -12.95
C LYS A 56 -17.00 -6.50 -13.81
N PRO A 57 -17.37 -6.78 -15.08
CA PRO A 57 -16.60 -7.66 -15.95
C PRO A 57 -15.15 -7.20 -16.14
N ASN A 58 -14.23 -8.14 -16.33
CA ASN A 58 -12.80 -7.90 -16.55
C ASN A 58 -12.08 -7.20 -15.38
N THR A 59 -12.68 -7.13 -14.20
CA THR A 59 -11.99 -6.62 -13.01
C THR A 59 -10.92 -7.63 -12.55
N PRO A 60 -9.67 -7.21 -12.35
CA PRO A 60 -8.60 -8.08 -11.86
C PRO A 60 -8.86 -8.48 -10.41
N PHE A 61 -8.42 -9.68 -10.04
CA PHE A 61 -8.55 -10.23 -8.67
C PHE A 61 -7.24 -10.13 -7.89
N ALA A 62 -6.15 -9.87 -8.58
CA ALA A 62 -4.84 -9.66 -8.00
C ALA A 62 -4.38 -8.23 -8.27
N VAL A 63 -3.79 -7.57 -7.28
CA VAL A 63 -3.11 -6.28 -7.43
C VAL A 63 -1.68 -6.41 -6.91
N LEU A 64 -0.74 -5.89 -7.69
CA LEU A 64 0.68 -5.85 -7.35
C LEU A 64 1.17 -4.39 -7.35
N LEU A 65 1.54 -3.89 -6.18
CA LEU A 65 2.12 -2.58 -5.98
C LEU A 65 3.65 -2.67 -6.09
N VAL A 66 4.21 -2.03 -7.12
CA VAL A 66 5.66 -2.09 -7.41
C VAL A 66 6.32 -0.76 -7.09
N GLY A 67 7.20 -0.73 -6.10
CA GLY A 67 7.87 0.52 -5.72
C GLY A 67 8.95 0.33 -4.67
N GLY A 68 9.75 1.36 -4.41
CA GLY A 68 10.73 1.36 -3.33
C GLY A 68 10.10 1.45 -1.92
N PRO A 69 10.91 1.31 -0.87
CA PRO A 69 10.48 1.61 0.50
C PRO A 69 10.07 3.09 0.63
N GLY A 70 9.09 3.38 1.49
CA GLY A 70 8.64 4.76 1.75
C GLY A 70 7.62 5.34 0.75
N ASN A 71 7.25 4.60 -0.30
CA ASN A 71 6.28 5.07 -1.30
C ASN A 71 4.81 4.97 -0.87
N GLY A 72 4.50 4.60 0.39
CA GLY A 72 3.12 4.49 0.88
C GLY A 72 2.37 3.21 0.51
N LYS A 73 3.07 2.16 0.04
CA LYS A 73 2.46 0.85 -0.32
C LYS A 73 1.64 0.25 0.83
N THR A 74 2.22 0.21 2.03
CA THR A 74 1.57 -0.35 3.23
C THR A 74 0.27 0.40 3.56
N ASP A 75 0.32 1.73 3.53
CA ASP A 75 -0.88 2.54 3.80
C ASP A 75 -1.95 2.30 2.73
N ALA A 76 -1.58 2.30 1.44
CA ALA A 76 -2.52 2.05 0.35
C ALA A 76 -3.23 0.68 0.45
N VAL A 77 -2.50 -0.37 0.82
CA VAL A 77 -3.08 -1.70 1.06
C VAL A 77 -4.04 -1.70 2.24
N GLU A 78 -3.67 -1.08 3.36
CA GLU A 78 -4.58 -0.95 4.52
C GLU A 78 -5.85 -0.19 4.15
N GLY A 79 -5.74 0.83 3.29
CA GLY A 79 -6.88 1.56 2.74
C GLY A 79 -7.79 0.65 1.90
N ALA A 80 -7.22 -0.21 1.07
CA ALA A 80 -7.98 -1.19 0.30
C ALA A 80 -8.70 -2.20 1.21
N VAL A 81 -8.04 -2.71 2.24
CA VAL A 81 -8.65 -3.62 3.22
C VAL A 81 -9.76 -2.92 4.02
N THR A 82 -9.55 -1.66 4.40
CA THR A 82 -10.59 -0.85 5.07
C THR A 82 -11.80 -0.67 4.17
N GLU A 83 -11.58 -0.48 2.86
CA GLU A 83 -12.68 -0.36 1.90
C GLU A 83 -13.42 -1.69 1.71
N PHE A 84 -12.72 -2.84 1.68
CA PHE A 84 -13.38 -4.16 1.70
C PHE A 84 -14.25 -4.33 2.94
N ASP A 85 -13.69 -4.07 4.12
CA ASP A 85 -14.39 -4.17 5.40
C ASP A 85 -15.67 -3.31 5.42
N ARG A 86 -15.55 -2.05 4.96
CA ARG A 86 -16.65 -1.09 4.87
C ARG A 86 -17.74 -1.54 3.88
N GLN A 87 -17.36 -1.96 2.67
CA GLN A 87 -18.31 -2.33 1.61
C GLN A 87 -19.04 -3.64 1.92
N LEU A 88 -18.36 -4.57 2.59
CA LEU A 88 -18.93 -5.85 3.01
C LEU A 88 -19.73 -5.74 4.32
N GLY A 89 -19.70 -4.59 4.99
CA GLY A 89 -20.37 -4.39 6.29
C GLY A 89 -19.75 -5.25 7.40
N ALA A 90 -18.44 -5.50 7.34
CA ALA A 90 -17.73 -6.38 8.26
C ALA A 90 -17.47 -5.78 9.65
N GLU A 91 -17.74 -4.49 9.85
CA GLU A 91 -17.59 -3.79 11.14
C GLU A 91 -16.20 -3.96 11.80
N GLY A 92 -15.14 -3.96 11.00
CA GLY A 92 -13.76 -4.12 11.43
C GLY A 92 -13.25 -5.57 11.51
N GLN A 93 -14.09 -6.57 11.23
CA GLN A 93 -13.71 -7.98 11.34
C GLN A 93 -12.59 -8.40 10.38
N ILE A 94 -12.55 -7.84 9.16
CA ILE A 94 -11.50 -8.16 8.19
C ILE A 94 -10.18 -7.54 8.63
N ILE A 95 -10.23 -6.30 9.11
CA ILE A 95 -9.06 -5.59 9.67
C ILE A 95 -8.49 -6.36 10.86
N ALA A 96 -9.34 -6.77 11.81
CA ALA A 96 -8.94 -7.49 13.02
C ALA A 96 -8.24 -8.84 12.73
N GLN A 97 -8.65 -9.55 11.66
CA GLN A 97 -7.97 -10.77 11.22
C GLN A 97 -6.52 -10.50 10.80
N PHE A 98 -6.27 -9.41 10.08
CA PHE A 98 -4.92 -9.00 9.72
C PHE A 98 -4.12 -8.51 10.93
N GLU A 99 -4.72 -7.68 11.79
CA GLU A 99 -4.09 -7.21 13.03
C GLU A 99 -3.58 -8.37 13.88
N THR A 100 -4.41 -9.41 14.06
CA THR A 100 -4.06 -10.59 14.84
C THR A 100 -2.88 -11.36 14.24
N GLN A 101 -2.80 -11.46 12.91
CA GLN A 101 -1.70 -12.16 12.23
C GLN A 101 -0.38 -11.39 12.26
N TYR A 102 -0.44 -10.04 12.25
CA TYR A 102 0.74 -9.19 12.34
C TYR A 102 1.15 -8.87 13.80
N LEU A 103 0.35 -9.30 14.78
CA LEU A 103 0.66 -9.17 16.19
C LEU A 103 1.64 -10.27 16.63
N CYS A 104 2.93 -9.99 16.54
CA CYS A 104 3.98 -10.92 16.93
C CYS A 104 4.53 -10.62 18.32
N ALA A 105 4.96 -11.67 19.03
CA ALA A 105 5.69 -11.50 20.28
C ALA A 105 7.03 -10.80 20.04
N LYS A 106 7.63 -10.28 21.12
CA LYS A 106 8.98 -9.73 21.06
C LYS A 106 9.92 -10.87 20.62
N ASP A 107 10.63 -10.66 19.51
CA ASP A 107 11.55 -11.61 18.84
C ASP A 107 10.93 -12.58 17.81
N GLU A 108 9.64 -12.48 17.53
CA GLU A 108 8.99 -13.18 16.41
C GLU A 108 8.89 -12.29 15.17
N LEU A 109 9.12 -12.88 14.00
CA LEU A 109 8.93 -12.19 12.72
C LEU A 109 7.47 -12.31 12.27
N PRO A 110 6.88 -11.23 11.73
CA PRO A 110 5.55 -11.30 11.14
C PRO A 110 5.49 -12.29 9.98
N PRO A 111 4.31 -12.86 9.69
CA PRO A 111 4.15 -13.72 8.53
C PRO A 111 4.41 -12.91 7.26
N ARG A 112 5.12 -13.53 6.29
CA ARG A 112 5.28 -12.95 4.94
C ARG A 112 3.92 -12.75 4.29
N ARG A 113 3.01 -13.71 4.49
CA ARG A 113 1.68 -13.77 3.90
C ARG A 113 0.62 -13.86 4.99
N ALA A 114 -0.30 -12.89 5.00
CA ALA A 114 -1.48 -12.90 5.85
C ALA A 114 -2.74 -13.16 5.02
N VAL A 115 -3.76 -13.78 5.62
CA VAL A 115 -5.02 -14.11 4.94
C VAL A 115 -6.21 -13.73 5.81
N ALA A 116 -7.18 -13.01 5.26
CA ALA A 116 -8.46 -12.76 5.92
C ALA A 116 -9.60 -13.38 5.11
N SER A 117 -10.43 -14.19 5.75
CA SER A 117 -11.65 -14.76 5.14
C SER A 117 -12.86 -13.92 5.50
N PHE A 118 -13.80 -13.82 4.58
CA PHE A 118 -15.08 -13.14 4.76
C PHE A 118 -16.23 -13.95 4.14
N ASP A 119 -16.07 -15.28 4.08
CA ASP A 119 -17.06 -16.22 3.55
C ASP A 119 -18.44 -16.04 4.20
N GLU A 120 -18.48 -15.82 5.51
CA GLU A 120 -19.71 -15.60 6.29
C GLU A 120 -20.45 -14.31 5.93
N LEU A 121 -19.76 -13.35 5.29
CA LEU A 121 -20.32 -12.04 4.91
C LEU A 121 -20.86 -12.02 3.47
N VAL A 122 -20.63 -13.10 2.72
CA VAL A 122 -21.03 -13.22 1.32
C VAL A 122 -22.21 -14.17 1.22
N THR A 123 -23.35 -13.67 0.71
CA THR A 123 -24.59 -14.46 0.61
C THR A 123 -24.87 -15.01 -0.80
N GLU A 124 -24.05 -14.65 -1.79
CA GLU A 124 -24.21 -15.02 -3.20
C GLU A 124 -22.98 -15.77 -3.72
N ASP A 125 -23.15 -16.51 -4.82
CA ASP A 125 -22.03 -17.14 -5.53
C ASP A 125 -21.05 -16.06 -6.08
N CYS A 126 -20.04 -15.74 -5.29
CA CYS A 126 -18.96 -14.85 -5.70
C CYS A 126 -18.13 -15.48 -6.82
N ARG A 127 -17.65 -14.65 -7.75
CA ARG A 127 -16.74 -15.11 -8.83
C ARG A 127 -15.32 -15.43 -8.33
N PHE A 128 -15.11 -15.31 -7.03
CA PHE A 128 -13.85 -15.47 -6.32
C PHE A 128 -14.12 -16.14 -4.99
N PHE A 129 -13.09 -16.79 -4.45
CA PHE A 129 -13.12 -17.29 -3.09
C PHE A 129 -13.07 -16.08 -2.14
N PRO A 130 -13.97 -15.96 -1.16
CA PRO A 130 -14.11 -14.78 -0.30
C PRO A 130 -13.00 -14.69 0.75
N GLU A 131 -11.78 -14.54 0.28
CA GLU A 131 -10.59 -14.28 1.09
C GLU A 131 -9.71 -13.22 0.43
N ILE A 132 -8.95 -12.51 1.27
CA ILE A 132 -7.89 -11.60 0.86
C ILE A 132 -6.56 -12.19 1.33
N ARG A 133 -5.70 -12.56 0.38
CA ARG A 133 -4.31 -12.89 0.61
C ARG A 133 -3.45 -11.64 0.44
N LEU A 134 -2.66 -11.32 1.45
CA LEU A 134 -1.82 -10.14 1.50
C LEU A 134 -0.35 -10.49 1.72
N VAL A 135 0.52 -10.03 0.81
CA VAL A 135 1.98 -10.04 0.96
C VAL A 135 2.48 -8.59 1.07
N GLN A 136 2.84 -8.16 2.28
CA GLN A 136 3.25 -6.76 2.56
C GLN A 136 4.68 -6.43 2.12
N ASP A 137 5.57 -7.42 2.13
CA ASP A 137 6.91 -7.29 1.57
C ASP A 137 7.32 -8.64 0.98
N ALA A 138 7.39 -8.71 -0.34
CA ALA A 138 7.78 -9.94 -1.02
C ALA A 138 9.25 -10.34 -0.79
N THR A 139 10.10 -9.43 -0.28
CA THR A 139 11.50 -9.71 0.03
C THR A 139 11.69 -10.46 1.35
N GLU A 140 10.65 -10.49 2.17
CA GLU A 140 10.64 -11.28 3.40
C GLU A 140 10.54 -12.77 3.08
N LYS A 141 11.16 -13.58 3.95
CA LYS A 141 11.03 -15.04 3.93
C LYS A 141 9.82 -15.46 4.74
N GLU A 142 9.32 -16.65 4.43
CA GLU A 142 8.27 -17.29 5.22
C GLU A 142 8.91 -18.06 6.40
N PRO A 143 8.66 -17.66 7.67
CA PRO A 143 9.25 -18.35 8.83
C PRO A 143 8.94 -19.85 8.87
N SER A 144 7.77 -20.25 8.37
CA SER A 144 7.35 -21.66 8.30
C SER A 144 8.04 -22.46 7.19
N ARG A 145 8.73 -21.81 6.24
CA ARG A 145 9.45 -22.42 5.11
C ARG A 145 10.87 -21.83 5.01
N PRO A 146 11.76 -22.06 6.00
CA PRO A 146 13.05 -21.36 6.13
C PRO A 146 14.02 -21.64 4.97
N ASP A 147 13.89 -22.80 4.31
CA ASP A 147 14.72 -23.22 3.19
C ASP A 147 14.32 -22.56 1.86
N GLU A 148 13.14 -21.95 1.79
CA GLU A 148 12.67 -21.26 0.59
C GLU A 148 13.20 -19.83 0.54
N SER A 149 13.63 -19.43 -0.66
CA SER A 149 14.01 -18.03 -0.92
C SER A 149 12.76 -17.17 -1.14
N ALA A 150 12.88 -15.88 -0.85
CA ALA A 150 11.84 -14.90 -1.12
C ALA A 150 11.42 -14.90 -2.60
N GLU A 151 12.39 -15.08 -3.52
CA GLU A 151 12.16 -15.26 -4.95
C GLU A 151 11.34 -16.51 -5.27
N SER A 152 11.60 -17.64 -4.59
CA SER A 152 10.85 -18.89 -4.81
C SER A 152 9.41 -18.73 -4.36
N LEU A 153 9.18 -18.08 -3.21
CA LEU A 153 7.85 -17.82 -2.68
C LEU A 153 7.08 -16.80 -3.56
N LEU A 154 7.75 -15.76 -4.06
CA LEU A 154 7.13 -14.81 -5.00
C LEU A 154 6.80 -15.47 -6.34
N LEU A 155 7.65 -16.38 -6.82
CA LEU A 155 7.40 -17.17 -8.02
C LEU A 155 6.15 -18.05 -7.85
N GLU A 156 5.98 -18.68 -6.69
CA GLU A 156 4.81 -19.49 -6.35
C GLU A 156 3.53 -18.62 -6.36
N ASP A 157 3.52 -17.50 -5.64
CA ASP A 157 2.36 -16.60 -5.59
C ASP A 157 1.95 -16.11 -7.00
N LEU A 158 2.92 -15.70 -7.82
CA LEU A 158 2.65 -15.20 -9.17
C LEU A 158 2.28 -16.33 -10.16
N SER A 159 2.82 -17.54 -9.95
CA SER A 159 2.44 -18.73 -10.72
C SER A 159 0.97 -19.08 -10.49
N GLU A 160 0.53 -19.12 -9.23
CA GLU A 160 -0.86 -19.45 -8.90
C GLU A 160 -1.84 -18.44 -9.52
N ILE A 161 -1.46 -17.15 -9.55
CA ILE A 161 -2.25 -16.08 -10.18
C ILE A 161 -2.25 -16.22 -11.69
N TYR A 162 -1.08 -16.40 -12.32
CA TYR A 162 -0.92 -16.49 -13.77
C TYR A 162 -1.68 -17.68 -14.36
N ARG A 163 -1.53 -18.85 -13.71
CA ARG A 163 -2.18 -20.10 -14.11
C ARG A 163 -3.65 -20.18 -13.68
N GLY A 164 -4.10 -19.21 -12.89
CA GLY A 164 -5.48 -19.13 -12.39
C GLY A 164 -5.82 -20.22 -11.37
N GLU A 165 -4.82 -20.80 -10.72
CA GLU A 165 -4.97 -21.76 -9.61
C GLU A 165 -5.51 -21.03 -8.37
N TYR A 166 -5.05 -19.78 -8.15
CA TYR A 166 -5.60 -18.93 -7.10
C TYR A 166 -6.93 -18.29 -7.50
N LYS A 167 -7.96 -18.47 -6.66
CA LYS A 167 -9.31 -17.96 -6.90
C LYS A 167 -9.75 -16.86 -5.93
N GLY A 168 -8.96 -16.56 -4.90
CA GLY A 168 -9.23 -15.46 -3.97
C GLY A 168 -8.76 -14.10 -4.48
N ILE A 169 -8.72 -13.12 -3.57
CA ILE A 169 -8.23 -11.77 -3.83
C ILE A 169 -6.78 -11.68 -3.38
N PHE A 170 -5.89 -11.20 -4.26
CA PHE A 170 -4.47 -11.05 -3.93
C PHE A 170 -4.06 -9.58 -3.89
N LEU A 171 -3.38 -9.19 -2.81
CA LEU A 171 -2.71 -7.91 -2.66
C LEU A 171 -1.22 -8.16 -2.39
N GLY A 172 -0.34 -7.73 -3.29
CA GLY A 172 1.09 -7.91 -3.17
C GLY A 172 1.85 -6.60 -3.23
N CYS A 173 2.83 -6.43 -2.35
CA CYS A 173 3.79 -5.33 -2.35
C CYS A 173 5.16 -5.87 -2.71
N VAL A 174 5.73 -5.37 -3.81
CA VAL A 174 7.02 -5.81 -4.32
C VAL A 174 7.95 -4.64 -4.61
N ASN A 175 9.24 -4.89 -4.48
CA ASN A 175 10.29 -3.99 -4.96
C ASN A 175 10.78 -4.48 -6.33
N ARG A 176 11.26 -3.57 -7.18
CA ARG A 176 11.75 -3.96 -8.52
C ARG A 176 12.89 -4.98 -8.50
N GLY A 177 13.77 -4.92 -7.51
CA GLY A 177 14.92 -5.81 -7.40
C GLY A 177 14.53 -7.29 -7.29
N ILE A 178 13.54 -7.62 -6.47
CA ILE A 178 13.12 -9.03 -6.30
C ILE A 178 12.40 -9.58 -7.52
N LEU A 179 11.69 -8.75 -8.28
CA LEU A 179 11.04 -9.17 -9.54
C LEU A 179 12.08 -9.64 -10.56
N ALA A 180 13.19 -8.91 -10.71
CA ALA A 180 14.29 -9.30 -11.61
C ALA A 180 14.94 -10.62 -11.18
N ASN A 181 15.20 -10.80 -9.88
CA ASN A 181 15.76 -12.05 -9.35
C ASN A 181 14.81 -13.24 -9.52
N THR A 182 13.50 -12.99 -9.35
CA THR A 182 12.44 -13.99 -9.51
C THR A 182 12.31 -14.42 -10.97
N SER A 183 12.41 -13.48 -11.93
CA SER A 183 12.46 -13.80 -13.36
C SER A 183 13.66 -14.70 -13.69
N ALA A 184 14.85 -14.36 -13.16
CA ALA A 184 16.03 -15.20 -13.34
C ALA A 184 15.87 -16.60 -12.72
N LEU A 185 15.13 -16.73 -11.61
CA LEU A 185 14.81 -18.02 -11.01
C LEU A 185 13.85 -18.85 -11.88
N ALA A 186 12.82 -18.23 -12.47
CA ALA A 186 11.90 -18.89 -13.39
C ALA A 186 12.63 -19.51 -14.58
N ILE A 187 13.56 -18.76 -15.18
CA ILE A 187 14.42 -19.23 -16.28
C ILE A 187 15.25 -20.44 -15.85
N ARG A 188 15.87 -20.40 -14.66
CA ARG A 188 16.66 -21.53 -14.13
C ARG A 188 15.80 -22.77 -13.88
N LYS A 189 14.54 -22.61 -13.49
CA LYS A 189 13.57 -23.72 -13.32
C LYS A 189 12.99 -24.21 -14.66
N GLY A 190 13.29 -23.55 -15.78
CA GLY A 190 12.79 -23.91 -17.12
C GLY A 190 11.36 -23.44 -17.41
N ASP A 191 10.76 -22.62 -16.54
CA ASP A 191 9.41 -22.09 -16.74
C ASP A 191 9.47 -20.79 -17.57
N THR A 192 9.52 -20.97 -18.89
CA THR A 192 9.66 -19.87 -19.84
C THR A 192 8.42 -18.98 -19.90
N GLU A 193 7.22 -19.56 -19.70
CA GLU A 193 5.97 -18.80 -19.70
C GLU A 193 5.90 -17.85 -18.50
N LEU A 194 6.24 -18.35 -17.31
CA LEU A 194 6.25 -17.54 -16.11
C LEU A 194 7.38 -16.50 -16.12
N ALA A 195 8.54 -16.83 -16.69
CA ALA A 195 9.60 -15.86 -16.92
C ALA A 195 9.15 -14.70 -17.83
N ASN A 196 8.43 -14.99 -18.90
CA ASN A 196 7.86 -13.97 -19.79
C ASN A 196 6.82 -13.10 -19.05
N PHE A 197 5.94 -13.73 -18.27
CA PHE A 197 4.98 -12.99 -17.44
C PHE A 197 5.66 -12.05 -16.43
N LEU A 198 6.74 -12.49 -15.79
CA LEU A 198 7.54 -11.65 -14.89
C LEU A 198 8.23 -10.50 -15.63
N ASN A 199 8.71 -10.74 -16.85
CA ASN A 199 9.29 -9.69 -17.68
C ASN A 199 8.23 -8.67 -18.11
N ASP A 200 7.00 -9.10 -18.41
CA ASP A 200 5.86 -8.22 -18.69
C ASP A 200 5.54 -7.33 -17.48
N ILE A 201 5.56 -7.88 -16.26
CA ILE A 201 5.40 -7.10 -15.01
C ILE A 201 6.52 -6.05 -14.88
N VAL A 202 7.78 -6.43 -15.11
CA VAL A 202 8.92 -5.53 -15.00
C VAL A 202 8.86 -4.42 -16.06
N ALA A 203 8.51 -4.76 -17.31
CA ALA A 203 8.39 -3.80 -18.40
C ALA A 203 7.25 -2.80 -18.14
N ALA A 204 6.09 -3.29 -17.72
CA ALA A 204 4.94 -2.47 -17.35
C ALA A 204 5.27 -1.54 -16.16
N ALA A 205 5.95 -2.04 -15.13
CA ALA A 205 6.39 -1.23 -13.99
C ALA A 205 7.45 -0.17 -14.34
N SER A 206 8.16 -0.33 -15.46
CA SER A 206 9.21 0.58 -15.89
C SER A 206 8.72 1.71 -16.79
N GLY A 207 7.49 1.63 -17.31
CA GLY A 207 6.86 2.72 -18.08
C GLY A 207 7.52 3.01 -19.44
N GLY A 208 8.09 1.99 -20.10
CA GLY A 208 8.64 2.14 -21.46
C GLY A 208 7.59 2.50 -22.51
N VAL A 209 8.04 2.93 -23.69
CA VAL A 209 7.16 3.36 -24.81
C VAL A 209 6.18 2.26 -25.26
N ASP A 210 6.60 1.00 -25.16
CA ASP A 210 5.80 -0.20 -25.48
C ASP A 210 5.32 -0.94 -24.22
N ALA A 211 5.22 -0.24 -23.08
CA ALA A 211 4.74 -0.86 -21.84
C ALA A 211 3.28 -1.32 -21.97
N LEU A 212 3.02 -2.52 -21.47
CA LEU A 212 1.66 -3.05 -21.39
C LEU A 212 0.79 -2.17 -20.49
N GLU A 213 -0.52 -2.17 -20.77
CA GLU A 213 -1.51 -1.64 -19.83
C GLU A 213 -1.29 -2.28 -18.47
N CYS A 214 -1.33 -1.49 -17.40
CA CYS A 214 -1.07 -1.96 -16.04
C CYS A 214 -2.35 -2.27 -15.27
N TRP A 215 -3.53 -1.89 -15.75
CA TRP A 215 -4.78 -2.02 -14.99
C TRP A 215 -5.97 -2.42 -15.87
N PRO A 216 -6.11 -3.70 -16.23
CA PRO A 216 -5.27 -4.86 -15.84
C PRO A 216 -3.96 -4.97 -16.67
N LEU A 217 -3.04 -5.84 -16.23
CA LEU A 217 -1.83 -6.22 -16.95
C LEU A 217 -2.20 -7.05 -18.19
N GLY A 218 -2.29 -6.39 -19.35
CA GLY A 218 -2.75 -7.03 -20.59
C GLY A 218 -4.12 -7.70 -20.42
N LYS A 219 -4.21 -9.00 -20.72
CA LYS A 219 -5.44 -9.80 -20.57
C LYS A 219 -5.45 -10.68 -19.31
N THR A 220 -4.61 -10.39 -18.33
CA THR A 220 -4.45 -11.21 -17.13
C THR A 220 -5.43 -10.79 -16.02
N ARG A 221 -5.51 -11.60 -14.95
CA ARG A 221 -6.26 -11.27 -13.72
C ARG A 221 -5.46 -10.38 -12.76
N LEU A 222 -4.25 -9.95 -13.15
CA LEU A 222 -3.37 -9.12 -12.37
C LEU A 222 -3.50 -7.66 -12.78
N ALA A 223 -3.67 -6.77 -11.82
CA ALA A 223 -3.43 -5.34 -11.96
C ALA A 223 -2.07 -4.99 -11.34
N LEU A 224 -1.40 -4.04 -11.93
CA LEU A 224 -0.09 -3.54 -11.57
C LEU A 224 -0.18 -2.04 -11.29
N TRP A 225 0.46 -1.59 -10.23
CA TRP A 225 0.64 -0.16 -10.00
C TRP A 225 2.12 0.17 -9.77
N PRO A 226 2.79 0.82 -10.73
CA PRO A 226 4.12 1.38 -10.51
C PRO A 226 4.02 2.62 -9.61
N MET A 227 4.58 2.52 -8.41
CA MET A 227 4.53 3.56 -7.39
C MET A 227 5.33 4.82 -7.74
N ASP A 228 6.22 4.77 -8.74
CA ASP A 228 7.02 5.95 -9.11
C ASP A 228 6.24 7.00 -9.89
N VAL A 229 4.96 6.71 -10.20
CA VAL A 229 4.06 7.61 -10.91
C VAL A 229 3.37 8.60 -9.94
N GLU A 230 3.47 8.39 -8.62
CA GLU A 230 2.83 9.27 -7.64
C GLU A 230 3.64 10.55 -7.38
N SER A 231 3.03 11.71 -7.61
CA SER A 231 3.59 13.01 -7.27
C SER A 231 2.83 13.62 -6.11
N LEU A 232 3.57 14.05 -5.06
CA LEU A 232 2.99 14.76 -3.91
C LEU A 232 2.28 16.06 -4.30
N VAL A 233 2.66 16.65 -5.44
CA VAL A 233 2.16 17.93 -5.92
C VAL A 233 1.24 17.80 -7.13
N ALA A 234 1.00 16.57 -7.63
CA ALA A 234 0.00 16.37 -8.66
C ALA A 234 -1.42 16.51 -8.08
N PRO A 235 -2.33 17.18 -8.80
CA PRO A 235 -3.72 17.29 -8.38
C PRO A 235 -4.45 15.96 -8.52
N LEU A 236 -5.26 15.60 -7.54
CA LEU A 236 -6.06 14.37 -7.58
C LEU A 236 -7.20 14.44 -8.61
N ASP A 237 -7.75 15.64 -8.84
CA ASP A 237 -8.97 15.88 -9.63
C ASP A 237 -8.82 17.07 -10.59
N GLY A 238 -7.59 17.36 -11.05
CA GLY A 238 -7.27 18.60 -11.78
C GLY A 238 -7.36 19.88 -10.93
N ASN A 239 -7.85 19.78 -9.68
CA ASN A 239 -7.79 20.85 -8.70
C ASN A 239 -6.38 20.96 -8.10
N VAL A 240 -5.65 22.01 -8.51
CA VAL A 240 -4.27 22.29 -8.10
C VAL A 240 -4.10 22.46 -6.58
N LYS A 241 -5.18 22.79 -5.85
CA LYS A 241 -5.18 22.91 -4.38
C LYS A 241 -5.53 21.62 -3.64
N ASN A 242 -5.82 20.53 -4.36
CA ASN A 242 -6.15 19.22 -3.78
C ASN A 242 -5.08 18.18 -4.17
N THR A 243 -3.88 18.37 -3.63
CA THR A 243 -2.74 17.45 -3.77
C THR A 243 -2.41 16.81 -2.42
N VAL A 244 -1.61 15.75 -2.40
CA VAL A 244 -1.13 15.13 -1.15
C VAL A 244 -0.38 16.16 -0.29
N PHE A 245 0.45 17.00 -0.92
CA PHE A 245 1.15 18.09 -0.24
C PHE A 245 0.21 19.10 0.42
N HIS A 246 -0.90 19.47 -0.24
CA HIS A 246 -1.88 20.38 0.36
C HIS A 246 -2.60 19.74 1.55
N GLN A 247 -2.99 18.47 1.45
CA GLN A 247 -3.57 17.73 2.58
C GLN A 247 -2.61 17.68 3.77
N MET A 248 -1.31 17.47 3.50
CA MET A 248 -0.28 17.50 4.54
C MET A 248 -0.12 18.88 5.15
N LEU A 249 -0.04 19.94 4.33
CA LEU A 249 0.09 21.32 4.80
C LEU A 249 -1.11 21.76 5.64
N GLU A 250 -2.33 21.51 5.17
CA GLU A 250 -3.54 21.88 5.90
C GLU A 250 -3.53 21.31 7.31
N LYS A 251 -3.21 20.02 7.44
CA LYS A 251 -3.18 19.36 8.74
C LYS A 251 -1.97 19.76 9.59
N THR A 252 -0.79 19.92 8.98
CA THR A 252 0.41 20.35 9.72
C THR A 252 0.34 21.80 10.16
N LEU A 253 -0.44 22.67 9.51
CA LEU A 253 -0.56 24.08 9.88
C LEU A 253 -1.71 24.36 10.85
N ALA A 254 -2.68 23.46 10.98
CA ALA A 254 -3.83 23.65 11.86
C ALA A 254 -3.43 23.93 13.32
N ASP A 255 -3.95 25.01 13.90
CA ASP A 255 -3.56 25.54 15.21
C ASP A 255 -3.73 24.52 16.34
N GLU A 256 -4.79 23.71 16.29
CA GLU A 256 -5.07 22.65 17.24
C GLU A 256 -3.96 21.60 17.35
N ASN A 257 -3.15 21.45 16.29
CA ASN A 257 -2.06 20.48 16.23
C ASN A 257 -0.71 21.06 16.70
N TRP A 258 -0.65 22.36 17.00
CA TRP A 258 0.58 23.02 17.47
C TRP A 258 0.61 23.20 18.99
N ASN A 259 1.81 23.15 19.54
CA ASN A 259 2.06 23.72 20.86
C ASN A 259 1.88 25.23 20.83
N GLN A 260 1.65 25.83 22.00
CA GLN A 260 1.61 27.29 22.07
C GLN A 260 2.93 27.88 21.52
N PRO A 261 2.87 29.01 20.78
CA PRO A 261 4.05 29.63 20.23
C PRO A 261 5.08 29.91 21.32
N CYS A 262 6.35 29.59 21.06
CA CYS A 262 7.41 29.88 22.01
C CYS A 262 7.65 31.40 22.13
N GLU A 263 8.30 31.81 23.22
CA GLU A 263 8.55 33.23 23.53
C GLU A 263 9.30 33.96 22.40
N ASN A 264 10.14 33.23 21.66
CA ASN A 264 10.94 33.74 20.55
C ASN A 264 10.16 33.94 19.24
N LYS A 265 8.82 33.74 19.22
CA LYS A 265 7.88 34.00 18.10
C LYS A 265 8.53 34.22 16.71
N SER A 266 8.90 35.46 16.39
CA SER A 266 9.44 35.88 15.08
C SER A 266 10.84 35.36 14.76
N ASP A 267 11.64 35.06 15.78
CA ASP A 267 13.00 34.55 15.67
C ASP A 267 13.04 33.01 15.71
N CYS A 268 11.91 32.37 16.06
CA CYS A 268 11.78 30.92 16.01
C CYS A 268 11.51 30.47 14.56
N PRO A 269 12.41 29.68 13.95
CA PRO A 269 12.26 29.27 12.55
C PRO A 269 10.98 28.45 12.33
N PHE A 270 10.54 27.66 13.31
CA PHE A 270 9.31 26.87 13.19
C PHE A 270 8.05 27.76 13.21
N CYS A 271 7.97 28.72 14.12
CA CYS A 271 6.83 29.64 14.22
C CYS A 271 6.77 30.56 12.98
N GLN A 272 7.93 31.06 12.54
CA GLN A 272 8.01 31.89 11.35
C GLN A 272 7.61 31.11 10.09
N ASN A 273 8.11 29.88 9.91
CA ASN A 273 7.75 29.04 8.77
C ASN A 273 6.25 28.70 8.75
N LYS A 274 5.65 28.40 9.91
CA LYS A 274 4.20 28.19 10.02
C LYS A 274 3.43 29.39 9.49
N ILE A 275 3.71 30.59 10.00
CA ILE A 275 3.05 31.84 9.59
C ILE A 275 3.25 32.12 8.09
N LEU A 276 4.45 31.86 7.56
CA LEU A 276 4.76 32.07 6.15
C LEU A 276 4.00 31.11 5.23
N LEU A 277 3.84 29.85 5.65
CA LEU A 277 3.13 28.82 4.90
C LEU A 277 1.61 29.01 4.97
N GLU A 278 1.08 29.45 6.12
CA GLU A 278 -0.34 29.82 6.28
C GLU A 278 -0.75 30.98 5.39
N LYS A 279 0.09 32.02 5.30
CA LYS A 279 -0.19 33.18 4.41
C LYS A 279 -0.23 32.79 2.93
N LYS A 280 0.47 31.72 2.54
CA LYS A 280 0.51 31.23 1.16
C LYS A 280 -0.60 30.23 0.84
N SER A 281 -1.15 29.53 1.81
CA SER A 281 -2.29 28.61 1.59
C SER A 281 -3.62 29.33 1.39
N THR A 282 -3.75 30.57 1.87
CA THR A 282 -4.95 31.43 1.70
C THR A 282 -5.01 32.22 0.38
N GLY A 283 -3.95 32.20 -0.45
CA GLY A 283 -3.95 32.78 -1.81
C GLY A 283 -4.27 31.73 -2.86
#